data_AF-A0A0J7L412-F1
#
_entry.id   AF-A0A0J7L412-F1
#
_cell.length_a   1.000
_cell.length_b   1.000
_cell.length_c   1.000
_cell.angle_alpha   90.00
_cell.angle_beta   90.00
_cell.angle_gamma   90.00
#
_symmetry.space_group_name_H-M   'P 1'
#
loop_
_entity.id
_entity.type
_entity.pdbx_description
1 polymer ?
#
loop_
_entity_poly.entity_id
_entity_poly.type
_entity_poly.pdbx_seq_one_letter_code
_entity_poly.pdbx_strand_id
1 'polypeptide(L)'
;MGATRYVLGSAILGLFWSSLLKGVLTNSTSRCDYPPCSCDHYGRLTCDCKEEGEELILTTEGDRRLSPHTSRIMVSNCSSVILANSSLASMVGLRSVDLINVANLTLVRQSFELSSHSTRTRISVRNSSIDVMPSFVFRGDIEAITFENVRIGQLSAFSFANLIHTDTLRLENCRVETTEAQAFKKFDVGYLHVIGGSFGDQLPSRTMNDIEVYHKFMLDGVRMGIVRSNAFIMKSPRTVAIQNCAIESLESEAFDITARGAVIIKNNTFGSIGVGAFLGIRADREIRSPPQSSSSSSSSSSSSSSSSSSSSSLVHGLIFKNNSVSSFEEGSLMFDRASFRPEIDNLLIAQACDCQMLPVWKNNVLNYTSVYSRFYVRQNSLVPPPLSQPQEPINETPETFLCLDGGLDGVPTSFVDYETRHCSLGGSMLVLILIIVGAVLALLASVCLIVWCCRRRRRNNRKKWISVPTNAPDVVSKKNGVIGREAATSGTPVDSRITMVVPDGRLYRETEFHVIVEKAEPLTTEL
;
A
#
# COMPACT_ATOMS: atom_id res chain seq x y z
N MET A 1 -45.97 -48.59 -107.25
CA MET A 1 -46.40 -47.21 -107.59
C MET A 1 -46.94 -46.60 -106.30
N GLY A 2 -46.49 -45.48 -105.74
CA GLY A 2 -45.41 -44.57 -106.07
C GLY A 2 -44.98 -43.86 -104.79
N ALA A 3 -43.73 -43.41 -104.78
CA ALA A 3 -43.17 -42.55 -103.76
C ALA A 3 -43.51 -41.08 -104.06
N THR A 4 -43.72 -40.26 -103.03
CA THR A 4 -43.29 -38.85 -102.91
C THR A 4 -43.67 -38.34 -101.51
N ARG A 5 -42.68 -38.16 -100.62
CA ARG A 5 -42.07 -36.86 -100.23
C ARG A 5 -43.00 -35.94 -99.45
N TYR A 6 -42.70 -35.71 -98.17
CA TYR A 6 -42.34 -34.37 -97.66
C TYR A 6 -41.38 -34.51 -96.46
N VAL A 7 -40.21 -33.93 -96.64
CA VAL A 7 -39.15 -33.67 -95.66
C VAL A 7 -39.43 -32.27 -95.12
N LEU A 8 -39.59 -32.09 -93.81
CA LEU A 8 -39.34 -30.82 -93.12
C LEU A 8 -39.49 -31.02 -91.60
N GLY A 9 -38.41 -30.74 -90.84
CA GLY A 9 -38.55 -30.37 -89.43
C GLY A 9 -37.82 -31.20 -88.36
N SER A 10 -36.75 -31.93 -88.68
CA SER A 10 -35.85 -32.51 -87.67
C SER A 10 -34.93 -31.42 -87.07
N ALA A 11 -35.47 -30.57 -86.21
CA ALA A 11 -34.71 -29.65 -85.36
C ALA A 11 -35.59 -29.14 -84.20
N ILE A 12 -35.86 -29.97 -83.18
CA ILE A 12 -36.37 -29.55 -81.85
C ILE A 12 -36.15 -30.62 -80.74
N LEU A 13 -35.50 -31.75 -81.01
CA LEU A 13 -35.31 -32.84 -80.03
C LEU A 13 -33.83 -33.06 -79.63
N GLY A 14 -33.10 -31.96 -79.40
CA GLY A 14 -31.68 -31.99 -79.06
C GLY A 14 -31.19 -30.84 -78.17
N LEU A 15 -32.08 -30.17 -77.42
CA LEU A 15 -31.72 -29.05 -76.53
C LEU A 15 -32.50 -29.02 -75.20
N PHE A 16 -32.87 -30.18 -74.65
CA PHE A 16 -33.49 -30.23 -73.31
C PHE A 16 -32.92 -31.27 -72.35
N TRP A 17 -31.82 -31.94 -72.70
CA TRP A 17 -31.24 -33.04 -71.91
C TRP A 17 -29.72 -32.89 -71.70
N SER A 18 -29.24 -31.68 -71.43
CA SER A 18 -27.83 -31.46 -71.05
C SER A 18 -27.61 -30.31 -70.05
N SER A 19 -28.62 -29.97 -69.24
CA SER A 19 -28.49 -28.86 -68.30
C SER A 19 -29.40 -29.00 -67.08
N LEU A 20 -29.20 -30.03 -66.25
CA LEU A 20 -29.71 -30.05 -64.86
C LEU A 20 -29.03 -31.13 -64.00
N LEU A 21 -27.72 -31.32 -64.19
CA LEU A 21 -26.82 -31.91 -63.19
C LEU A 21 -25.55 -31.05 -63.14
N LYS A 22 -25.71 -29.72 -63.07
CA LYS A 22 -24.70 -28.89 -62.41
C LYS A 22 -25.02 -28.97 -60.94
N GLY A 23 -24.15 -29.64 -60.20
CA GLY A 23 -24.20 -29.65 -58.75
C GLY A 23 -24.44 -28.24 -58.25
N VAL A 24 -25.53 -28.07 -57.51
CA VAL A 24 -25.66 -26.97 -56.58
C VAL A 24 -24.57 -27.22 -55.54
N LEU A 25 -23.34 -26.81 -55.87
CA LEU A 25 -22.39 -26.38 -54.87
C LEU A 25 -23.15 -25.32 -54.09
N THR A 26 -23.49 -25.65 -52.85
CA THR A 26 -23.98 -24.70 -51.86
C THR A 26 -22.92 -23.60 -51.77
N ASN A 27 -23.07 -22.55 -52.57
CA ASN A 27 -22.22 -21.38 -52.54
C ASN A 27 -22.65 -20.61 -51.29
N SER A 28 -22.25 -21.13 -50.13
CA SER A 28 -22.48 -20.40 -48.90
C SER A 28 -21.53 -19.23 -48.93
N THR A 29 -22.08 -18.08 -49.25
CA THR A 29 -21.39 -16.80 -49.22
C THR A 29 -20.79 -16.64 -47.82
N SER A 30 -19.47 -16.68 -47.77
CA SER A 30 -18.72 -16.59 -46.52
C SER A 30 -18.32 -15.14 -46.32
N ARG A 31 -18.00 -14.74 -45.09
CA ARG A 31 -17.45 -13.40 -44.83
C ARG A 31 -16.21 -13.09 -45.68
N CYS A 32 -15.49 -14.12 -46.14
CA CYS A 32 -14.33 -14.03 -47.00
C CYS A 32 -14.61 -13.49 -48.40
N ASP A 33 -15.85 -13.61 -48.89
CA ASP A 33 -16.25 -13.21 -50.25
C ASP A 33 -16.67 -11.74 -50.33
N TYR A 34 -16.72 -11.04 -49.19
CA TYR A 34 -17.15 -9.66 -49.08
C TYR A 34 -16.03 -8.75 -48.56
N PRO A 35 -15.67 -7.66 -49.29
CA PRO A 35 -14.80 -6.64 -48.73
C PRO A 35 -15.44 -6.04 -47.46
N PRO A 36 -14.64 -5.61 -46.47
CA PRO A 36 -13.18 -5.50 -46.47
C PRO A 36 -12.44 -6.77 -45.98
N CYS A 37 -13.11 -7.92 -45.95
CA CYS A 37 -12.55 -9.15 -45.42
C CYS A 37 -11.98 -10.06 -46.51
N SER A 38 -10.94 -10.80 -46.18
CA SER A 38 -10.32 -11.82 -47.03
C SER A 38 -9.91 -13.01 -46.18
N CYS A 39 -9.86 -14.20 -46.79
CA CYS A 39 -9.42 -15.42 -46.10
C CYS A 39 -8.28 -16.09 -46.85
N ASP A 40 -7.31 -16.62 -46.09
CA ASP A 40 -6.27 -17.47 -46.66
C ASP A 40 -6.68 -18.95 -46.71
N HIS A 41 -5.87 -19.77 -47.39
CA HIS A 41 -6.07 -21.22 -47.47
C HIS A 41 -5.92 -21.94 -46.11
N TYR A 42 -5.39 -21.27 -45.09
CA TYR A 42 -5.17 -21.80 -43.75
C TYR A 42 -6.31 -21.43 -42.77
N GLY A 43 -7.39 -20.82 -43.26
CA GLY A 43 -8.55 -20.43 -42.47
C GLY A 43 -8.34 -19.19 -41.61
N ARG A 44 -7.38 -18.32 -41.96
CA ARG A 44 -7.23 -17.00 -41.35
C ARG A 44 -8.16 -16.01 -42.03
N LEU A 45 -9.08 -15.44 -41.28
CA LEU A 45 -9.90 -14.30 -41.68
C LEU A 45 -9.16 -13.01 -41.34
N THR A 46 -8.92 -12.16 -42.34
CA THR A 46 -8.34 -10.83 -42.18
C THR A 46 -9.29 -9.78 -42.73
N CYS A 47 -9.72 -8.84 -41.89
CA CYS A 47 -10.55 -7.70 -42.28
C CYS A 47 -9.80 -6.41 -41.98
N ASP A 48 -9.57 -5.59 -43.00
CA ASP A 48 -8.92 -4.27 -42.85
C ASP A 48 -9.82 -3.20 -43.47
N CYS A 49 -10.55 -2.46 -42.62
CA CYS A 49 -11.56 -1.53 -43.10
C CYS A 49 -10.97 -0.22 -43.64
N LYS A 50 -9.66 0.05 -43.47
CA LYS A 50 -9.02 1.32 -43.89
C LYS A 50 -9.78 2.58 -43.45
N GLU A 51 -10.47 2.52 -42.31
CA GLU A 51 -11.39 3.57 -41.82
C GLU A 51 -12.57 3.92 -42.75
N GLU A 52 -12.96 3.01 -43.65
CA GLU A 52 -14.24 3.11 -44.34
C GLU A 52 -15.36 3.04 -43.28
N GLY A 53 -16.26 4.02 -43.28
CA GLY A 53 -17.31 4.22 -42.25
C GLY A 53 -18.39 3.12 -42.21
N GLU A 54 -18.15 1.97 -42.83
CA GLU A 54 -19.07 0.84 -42.81
C GLU A 54 -18.87 -0.01 -41.54
N GLU A 55 -20.00 -0.43 -40.97
CA GLU A 55 -20.03 -1.29 -39.80
C GLU A 55 -19.70 -2.75 -40.16
N LEU A 56 -18.68 -3.29 -39.49
CA LEU A 56 -18.27 -4.68 -39.65
C LEU A 56 -19.01 -5.58 -38.65
N ILE A 57 -19.99 -6.32 -39.14
CA ILE A 57 -20.72 -7.31 -38.34
C ILE A 57 -20.10 -8.70 -38.54
N LEU A 58 -19.65 -9.30 -37.44
CA LEU A 58 -19.15 -10.67 -37.34
C LEU A 58 -20.25 -11.56 -36.77
N THR A 59 -20.83 -12.42 -37.61
CA THR A 59 -21.98 -13.28 -37.26
C THR A 59 -21.84 -14.68 -37.89
N THR A 60 -22.49 -15.68 -37.31
CA THR A 60 -22.61 -17.04 -37.86
C THR A 60 -23.84 -17.22 -38.74
N GLU A 61 -24.75 -16.23 -38.76
CA GLU A 61 -26.02 -16.30 -39.48
C GLU A 61 -26.03 -15.36 -40.70
N GLY A 62 -26.86 -15.69 -41.69
CA GLY A 62 -27.05 -14.89 -42.90
C GLY A 62 -25.95 -15.04 -43.96
N ASP A 63 -26.02 -14.16 -44.96
CA ASP A 63 -25.20 -14.24 -46.19
C ASP A 63 -23.73 -13.84 -45.97
N ARG A 64 -23.39 -13.23 -44.82
CA ARG A 64 -22.04 -12.77 -44.45
C ARG A 64 -21.47 -13.57 -43.27
N ARG A 65 -21.80 -14.86 -43.20
CA ARG A 65 -21.45 -15.72 -42.06
C ARG A 65 -19.96 -16.03 -41.98
N LEU A 66 -19.47 -16.18 -40.75
CA LEU A 66 -18.14 -16.69 -40.49
C LEU A 66 -18.06 -18.19 -40.79
N SER A 67 -16.96 -18.62 -41.40
CA SER A 67 -16.75 -20.02 -41.75
C SER A 67 -16.44 -20.86 -40.49
N PRO A 68 -17.05 -22.05 -40.31
CA PRO A 68 -16.71 -22.96 -39.21
C PRO A 68 -15.23 -23.42 -39.22
N HIS A 69 -14.57 -23.34 -40.38
CA HIS A 69 -13.16 -23.72 -40.56
C HIS A 69 -12.18 -22.59 -40.25
N THR A 70 -12.67 -21.44 -39.78
CA THR A 70 -11.80 -20.30 -39.42
C THR A 70 -10.95 -20.66 -38.20
N SER A 71 -9.63 -20.52 -38.34
CA SER A 71 -8.64 -20.82 -37.30
C SER A 71 -8.10 -19.57 -36.61
N ARG A 72 -8.12 -18.42 -37.30
CA ARG A 72 -7.66 -17.13 -36.78
C ARG A 72 -8.51 -16.00 -37.33
N ILE A 73 -8.84 -15.04 -36.48
CA ILE A 73 -9.58 -13.83 -36.87
C ILE A 73 -8.70 -12.62 -36.56
N MET A 74 -8.45 -11.78 -37.55
CA MET A 74 -7.75 -10.51 -37.39
C MET A 74 -8.58 -9.39 -38.01
N VAL A 75 -8.99 -8.44 -37.18
CA VAL A 75 -9.74 -7.26 -37.61
C VAL A 75 -8.94 -6.03 -37.26
N SER A 76 -8.68 -5.17 -38.25
CA SER A 76 -7.88 -3.96 -38.09
C SER A 76 -8.51 -2.72 -38.72
N ASN A 77 -8.26 -1.56 -38.10
CA ASN A 77 -8.56 -0.22 -38.62
C ASN A 77 -10.04 -0.03 -39.03
N CYS A 78 -10.95 -0.51 -38.18
CA CYS A 78 -12.38 -0.44 -38.41
C CYS A 78 -13.04 0.60 -37.49
N SER A 79 -14.00 1.34 -38.04
CA SER A 79 -14.75 2.37 -37.32
C SER A 79 -15.73 1.76 -36.31
N SER A 80 -16.55 0.81 -36.75
CA SER A 80 -17.46 0.03 -35.89
C SER A 80 -17.31 -1.46 -36.17
N VAL A 81 -17.16 -2.27 -35.12
CA VAL A 81 -17.19 -3.73 -35.21
C VAL A 81 -18.21 -4.26 -34.21
N ILE A 82 -19.16 -5.06 -34.69
CA ILE A 82 -20.12 -5.77 -33.85
C ILE A 82 -19.78 -7.25 -33.86
N LEU A 83 -19.46 -7.80 -32.68
CA LEU A 83 -19.32 -9.25 -32.50
C LEU A 83 -20.65 -9.82 -32.00
N ALA A 84 -21.39 -10.46 -32.91
CA ALA A 84 -22.72 -11.00 -32.60
C ALA A 84 -22.65 -12.14 -31.57
N ASN A 85 -23.79 -12.45 -30.97
CA ASN A 85 -23.95 -13.52 -29.99
C ASN A 85 -23.51 -14.86 -30.57
N SER A 86 -22.70 -15.60 -29.81
CA SER A 86 -22.27 -16.95 -30.18
C SER A 86 -21.60 -17.06 -31.55
N SER A 87 -21.09 -15.95 -32.09
CA SER A 87 -20.51 -15.85 -33.43
C SER A 87 -19.24 -16.71 -33.61
N LEU A 88 -18.62 -17.14 -32.52
CA LEU A 88 -17.43 -17.99 -32.53
C LEU A 88 -17.73 -19.46 -32.17
N ALA A 89 -18.97 -19.79 -31.81
CA ALA A 89 -19.32 -21.09 -31.22
C ALA A 89 -19.17 -22.26 -32.20
N SER A 90 -19.31 -22.01 -33.51
CA SER A 90 -19.18 -23.03 -34.56
C SER A 90 -17.73 -23.32 -34.96
N MET A 91 -16.76 -22.52 -34.50
CA MET A 91 -15.36 -22.60 -34.91
C MET A 91 -14.56 -23.55 -34.01
N VAL A 92 -14.56 -24.83 -34.35
CA VAL A 92 -13.83 -25.88 -33.59
C VAL A 92 -12.31 -25.69 -33.67
N GLY A 93 -11.80 -25.07 -34.73
CA GLY A 93 -10.36 -24.88 -34.97
C GLY A 93 -9.80 -23.52 -34.54
N LEU A 94 -10.59 -22.67 -33.87
CA LEU A 94 -10.17 -21.31 -33.53
C LEU A 94 -8.98 -21.32 -32.56
N ARG A 95 -7.99 -20.47 -32.83
CA ARG A 95 -6.75 -20.34 -32.05
C ARG A 95 -6.48 -18.92 -31.60
N SER A 96 -6.83 -17.92 -32.42
CA SER A 96 -6.67 -16.51 -32.03
C SER A 96 -7.76 -15.62 -32.60
N VAL A 97 -8.13 -14.61 -31.81
CA VAL A 97 -9.00 -13.49 -32.20
C VAL A 97 -8.30 -12.20 -31.82
N ASP A 98 -7.92 -11.42 -32.83
CA ASP A 98 -7.17 -10.18 -32.69
C ASP A 98 -8.02 -9.02 -33.24
N LEU A 99 -8.42 -8.09 -32.36
CA LEU A 99 -9.17 -6.88 -32.70
C LEU A 99 -8.27 -5.67 -32.42
N ILE A 100 -7.87 -4.95 -33.47
CA ILE A 100 -6.81 -3.93 -33.40
C ILE A 100 -7.33 -2.62 -34.01
N ASN A 101 -7.12 -1.49 -33.32
CA ASN A 101 -7.51 -0.17 -33.82
C ASN A 101 -9.00 -0.12 -34.21
N VAL A 102 -9.88 -0.58 -33.32
CA VAL A 102 -11.33 -0.54 -33.52
C VAL A 102 -11.92 0.63 -32.74
N ALA A 103 -12.42 1.65 -33.44
CA ALA A 103 -12.89 2.86 -32.78
C ALA A 103 -14.10 2.61 -31.87
N ASN A 104 -15.03 1.75 -32.29
CA ASN A 104 -16.13 1.26 -31.45
C ASN A 104 -16.34 -0.25 -31.61
N LEU A 105 -16.01 -1.01 -30.57
CA LEU A 105 -16.21 -2.45 -30.50
C LEU A 105 -17.45 -2.74 -29.65
N THR A 106 -18.53 -3.13 -30.32
CA THR A 106 -19.77 -3.53 -29.66
C THR A 106 -19.75 -5.03 -29.40
N LEU A 107 -19.75 -5.38 -28.12
CA LEU A 107 -19.86 -6.76 -27.67
C LEU A 107 -21.28 -7.02 -27.20
N VAL A 108 -21.79 -8.18 -27.56
CA VAL A 108 -23.06 -8.74 -27.12
C VAL A 108 -22.78 -9.81 -26.06
N ARG A 109 -23.81 -10.23 -25.33
CA ARG A 109 -23.71 -11.41 -24.47
C ARG A 109 -23.19 -12.61 -25.27
N GLN A 110 -22.25 -13.35 -24.71
CA GLN A 110 -21.64 -14.53 -25.33
C GLN A 110 -20.95 -14.26 -26.68
N SER A 111 -20.48 -13.03 -26.92
CA SER A 111 -19.69 -12.72 -28.12
C SER A 111 -18.43 -13.57 -28.25
N PHE A 112 -17.78 -13.90 -27.13
CA PHE A 112 -16.63 -14.82 -27.07
C PHE A 112 -17.04 -16.19 -26.53
N GLU A 113 -18.14 -16.74 -27.02
CA GLU A 113 -18.50 -18.14 -26.80
C GLU A 113 -17.75 -19.04 -27.78
N LEU A 114 -16.84 -19.84 -27.23
CA LEU A 114 -16.03 -20.80 -27.96
C LEU A 114 -16.69 -22.19 -27.93
N SER A 115 -16.39 -22.97 -28.98
CA SER A 115 -16.80 -24.38 -29.04
C SER A 115 -16.20 -25.18 -27.87
N SER A 116 -16.93 -26.17 -27.35
CA SER A 116 -16.39 -27.11 -26.35
C SER A 116 -15.20 -27.93 -26.86
N HIS A 117 -15.04 -27.99 -28.18
CA HIS A 117 -13.95 -28.69 -28.86
C HIS A 117 -12.86 -27.73 -29.35
N SER A 118 -12.99 -26.42 -29.09
CA SER A 118 -11.97 -25.45 -29.50
C SER A 118 -10.67 -25.71 -28.76
N THR A 119 -9.56 -25.61 -29.48
CA THR A 119 -8.25 -25.55 -28.83
C THR A 119 -8.09 -24.23 -28.09
N ARG A 120 -7.34 -24.25 -26.98
CA ARG A 120 -6.79 -23.10 -26.24
C ARG A 120 -6.68 -21.82 -27.09
N THR A 121 -7.73 -20.98 -27.04
CA THR A 121 -7.85 -19.79 -27.90
C THR A 121 -7.31 -18.57 -27.17
N ARG A 122 -6.60 -17.70 -27.89
CA ARG A 122 -6.12 -16.41 -27.40
C ARG A 122 -7.00 -15.27 -27.91
N ILE A 123 -7.42 -14.38 -27.03
CA ILE A 123 -8.22 -13.20 -27.37
C ILE A 123 -7.38 -11.96 -27.07
N SER A 124 -7.16 -11.11 -28.08
CA SER A 124 -6.44 -9.85 -27.95
C SER A 124 -7.29 -8.70 -28.48
N VAL A 125 -7.49 -7.67 -27.66
CA VAL A 125 -8.13 -6.41 -28.06
C VAL A 125 -7.15 -5.27 -27.79
N ARG A 126 -6.82 -4.49 -28.83
CA ARG A 126 -5.78 -3.46 -28.76
C ARG A 126 -6.25 -2.14 -29.34
N ASN A 127 -5.88 -1.03 -28.69
CA ASN A 127 -6.17 0.33 -29.14
C ASN A 127 -7.64 0.50 -29.58
N SER A 128 -8.57 0.03 -28.76
CA SER A 128 -10.00 -0.03 -29.11
C SER A 128 -10.87 0.57 -28.02
N SER A 129 -12.08 0.99 -28.36
CA SER A 129 -13.07 1.45 -27.38
C SER A 129 -14.24 0.48 -27.30
N ILE A 130 -14.65 0.13 -26.10
CA ILE A 130 -15.84 -0.67 -25.80
C ILE A 130 -16.74 0.19 -24.95
N ASP A 131 -17.95 0.50 -25.42
CA ASP A 131 -18.88 1.32 -24.64
C ASP A 131 -19.38 0.54 -23.41
N VAL A 132 -19.93 -0.65 -23.64
CA VAL A 132 -20.40 -1.54 -22.59
C VAL A 132 -19.81 -2.93 -22.78
N MET A 133 -19.21 -3.47 -21.73
CA MET A 133 -18.85 -4.87 -21.63
C MET A 133 -20.01 -5.61 -20.94
N PRO A 134 -20.83 -6.39 -21.68
CA PRO A 134 -22.04 -6.97 -21.13
C PRO A 134 -21.75 -8.18 -20.21
N SER A 135 -22.77 -8.66 -19.50
CA SER A 135 -22.64 -9.89 -18.71
C SER A 135 -22.36 -11.11 -19.60
N PHE A 136 -21.53 -12.03 -19.10
CA PHE A 136 -21.21 -13.32 -19.73
C PHE A 136 -20.66 -13.19 -21.16
N VAL A 137 -19.71 -12.28 -21.38
CA VAL A 137 -19.08 -12.11 -22.71
C VAL A 137 -18.30 -13.36 -23.10
N PHE A 138 -17.59 -13.94 -22.13
CA PHE A 138 -16.69 -15.06 -22.33
C PHE A 138 -17.34 -16.38 -21.91
N ARG A 139 -17.15 -17.42 -22.73
CA ARG A 139 -17.56 -18.79 -22.41
C ARG A 139 -16.73 -19.80 -23.18
N GLY A 140 -16.22 -20.84 -22.51
CA GLY A 140 -15.44 -21.91 -23.12
C GLY A 140 -13.99 -21.96 -22.63
N ASP A 141 -13.14 -22.73 -23.33
CA ASP A 141 -11.72 -22.91 -23.02
C ASP A 141 -10.88 -21.79 -23.67
N ILE A 142 -10.58 -20.77 -22.86
CA ILE A 142 -9.84 -19.58 -23.29
C ILE A 142 -8.50 -19.58 -22.59
N GLU A 143 -7.41 -19.67 -23.35
CA GLU A 143 -6.05 -19.73 -22.82
C GLU A 143 -5.60 -18.37 -22.27
N ALA A 144 -5.81 -17.30 -23.04
CA ALA A 144 -5.38 -15.97 -22.64
C ALA A 144 -6.32 -14.88 -23.15
N ILE A 145 -6.58 -13.90 -22.30
CA ILE A 145 -7.35 -12.70 -22.61
C ILE A 145 -6.46 -11.50 -22.35
N THR A 146 -6.21 -10.69 -23.38
CA THR A 146 -5.37 -9.49 -23.30
C THR A 146 -6.11 -8.27 -23.83
N PHE A 147 -6.23 -7.24 -23.01
CA PHE A 147 -6.68 -5.92 -23.41
C PHE A 147 -5.51 -4.94 -23.29
N GLU A 148 -5.21 -4.19 -24.35
CA GLU A 148 -4.09 -3.25 -24.40
C GLU A 148 -4.56 -1.88 -24.93
N ASN A 149 -4.37 -0.82 -24.13
CA ASN A 149 -4.82 0.54 -24.46
C ASN A 149 -6.32 0.59 -24.84
N VAL A 150 -7.16 -0.09 -24.04
CA VAL A 150 -8.60 -0.18 -24.30
C VAL A 150 -9.38 0.74 -23.36
N ARG A 151 -10.31 1.53 -23.92
CA ARG A 151 -11.31 2.27 -23.14
C ARG A 151 -12.54 1.41 -22.96
N ILE A 152 -13.02 1.28 -21.73
CA ILE A 152 -14.24 0.56 -21.38
C ILE A 152 -15.16 1.55 -20.65
N GLY A 153 -16.31 1.90 -21.22
CA GLY A 153 -17.27 2.81 -20.58
C GLY A 153 -17.88 2.18 -19.33
N GLN A 154 -18.54 1.04 -19.49
CA GLN A 154 -19.16 0.31 -18.39
C GLN A 154 -18.76 -1.16 -18.39
N LEU A 155 -18.30 -1.63 -17.24
CA LEU A 155 -18.04 -3.04 -16.99
C LEU A 155 -19.20 -3.63 -16.17
N SER A 156 -20.11 -4.35 -16.83
CA SER A 156 -21.29 -4.93 -16.20
C SER A 156 -20.98 -6.10 -15.28
N ALA A 157 -21.89 -6.41 -14.36
CA ALA A 157 -21.81 -7.60 -13.52
C ALA A 157 -21.64 -8.87 -14.37
N PHE A 158 -20.80 -9.79 -13.92
CA PHE A 158 -20.50 -11.06 -14.59
C PHE A 158 -19.89 -10.94 -15.98
N SER A 159 -19.29 -9.80 -16.33
CA SER A 159 -18.57 -9.63 -17.61
C SER A 159 -17.50 -10.70 -17.79
N PHE A 160 -16.70 -10.92 -16.73
CA PHE A 160 -15.72 -11.99 -16.63
C PHE A 160 -16.22 -13.02 -15.62
N ALA A 161 -16.87 -14.08 -16.13
CA ALA A 161 -17.40 -15.15 -15.31
C ALA A 161 -17.23 -16.50 -16.00
N ASN A 162 -17.12 -17.57 -15.20
CA ASN A 162 -17.03 -18.94 -15.70
C ASN A 162 -15.92 -19.15 -16.77
N LEU A 163 -14.78 -18.47 -16.61
CA LEU A 163 -13.60 -18.76 -17.41
C LEU A 163 -13.04 -20.12 -16.98
N ILE A 164 -12.72 -20.97 -17.95
CA ILE A 164 -12.23 -22.34 -17.71
C ILE A 164 -10.86 -22.46 -18.35
N HIS A 165 -9.89 -22.99 -17.60
CA HIS A 165 -8.50 -23.19 -18.05
C HIS A 165 -7.78 -21.92 -18.55
N THR A 166 -8.17 -20.74 -18.05
CA THR A 166 -7.48 -19.50 -18.41
C THR A 166 -6.13 -19.40 -17.72
N ASP A 167 -5.07 -19.32 -18.52
CA ASP A 167 -3.72 -19.16 -18.01
C ASP A 167 -3.46 -17.69 -17.67
N THR A 168 -3.82 -16.76 -18.56
CA THR A 168 -3.53 -15.33 -18.37
C THR A 168 -4.72 -14.43 -18.66
N LEU A 169 -5.05 -13.54 -17.71
CA LEU A 169 -5.91 -12.38 -17.91
C LEU A 169 -5.08 -11.11 -17.68
N ARG A 170 -4.86 -10.34 -18.75
CA ARG A 170 -4.04 -9.13 -18.75
C ARG A 170 -4.84 -7.92 -19.20
N LEU A 171 -4.89 -6.89 -18.36
CA LEU A 171 -5.44 -5.57 -18.66
C LEU A 171 -4.28 -4.56 -18.62
N GLU A 172 -3.91 -4.00 -19.77
CA GLU A 172 -2.77 -3.10 -19.92
C GLU A 172 -3.21 -1.74 -20.43
N ASN A 173 -2.92 -0.69 -19.66
CA ASN A 173 -3.33 0.69 -19.92
C ASN A 173 -4.82 0.82 -20.23
N CYS A 174 -5.65 -0.02 -19.59
CA CYS A 174 -7.09 0.00 -19.76
C CYS A 174 -7.71 1.12 -18.91
N ARG A 175 -8.59 1.92 -19.52
CA ARG A 175 -9.37 2.94 -18.82
C ARG A 175 -10.81 2.47 -18.70
N VAL A 176 -11.20 2.08 -17.50
CA VAL A 176 -12.58 1.72 -17.16
C VAL A 176 -13.24 2.92 -16.50
N GLU A 177 -14.38 3.40 -16.99
CA GLU A 177 -15.06 4.56 -16.41
C GLU A 177 -15.97 4.16 -15.26
N THR A 178 -16.80 3.14 -15.46
CA THR A 178 -17.71 2.61 -14.44
C THR A 178 -17.58 1.10 -14.33
N THR A 179 -17.55 0.60 -13.10
CA THR A 179 -17.47 -0.84 -12.80
C THR A 179 -18.61 -1.23 -11.88
N GLU A 180 -19.37 -2.25 -12.27
CA GLU A 180 -20.40 -2.82 -11.42
C GLU A 180 -19.84 -3.84 -10.42
N ALA A 181 -20.57 -4.05 -9.32
CA ALA A 181 -20.29 -5.14 -8.41
C ALA A 181 -20.36 -6.49 -9.16
N GLN A 182 -19.47 -7.41 -8.81
CA GLN A 182 -19.37 -8.75 -9.38
C GLN A 182 -19.03 -8.78 -10.87
N ALA A 183 -18.42 -7.72 -11.41
CA ALA A 183 -17.90 -7.68 -12.79
C ALA A 183 -16.98 -8.87 -13.10
N PHE A 184 -16.15 -9.27 -12.13
CA PHE A 184 -15.33 -10.46 -12.17
C PHE A 184 -15.84 -11.45 -11.11
N LYS A 185 -16.31 -12.62 -11.53
CA LYS A 185 -16.89 -13.58 -10.58
C LYS A 185 -16.59 -15.04 -10.92
N LYS A 186 -16.18 -15.78 -9.89
CA LYS A 186 -16.16 -17.25 -9.86
C LYS A 186 -15.50 -17.85 -11.11
N PHE A 187 -14.21 -17.58 -11.23
CA PHE A 187 -13.37 -18.19 -12.25
C PHE A 187 -11.96 -18.35 -11.73
N ASP A 188 -11.22 -19.22 -12.40
CA ASP A 188 -9.86 -19.57 -12.03
C ASP A 188 -8.91 -19.09 -13.12
N VAL A 189 -7.78 -18.50 -12.73
CA VAL A 189 -6.78 -17.99 -13.65
C VAL A 189 -5.35 -18.22 -13.15
N GLY A 190 -4.41 -18.49 -14.05
CA GLY A 190 -2.99 -18.57 -13.70
C GLY A 190 -2.43 -17.22 -13.23
N TYR A 191 -2.45 -16.24 -14.13
CA TYR A 191 -1.92 -14.90 -13.96
C TYR A 191 -3.02 -13.85 -14.16
N LEU A 192 -3.27 -13.04 -13.13
CA LEU A 192 -4.15 -11.88 -13.20
C LEU A 192 -3.31 -10.61 -13.10
N HIS A 193 -3.10 -9.95 -14.23
CA HIS A 193 -2.27 -8.75 -14.31
C HIS A 193 -3.11 -7.55 -14.75
N VAL A 194 -3.09 -6.50 -13.92
CA VAL A 194 -3.59 -5.19 -14.30
C VAL A 194 -2.44 -4.20 -14.22
N ILE A 195 -2.07 -3.65 -15.37
CA ILE A 195 -0.86 -2.84 -15.56
C ILE A 195 -1.28 -1.51 -16.17
N GLY A 196 -0.98 -0.40 -15.49
CA GLY A 196 -1.40 0.93 -15.90
C GLY A 196 -2.91 1.13 -15.85
N GLY A 197 -3.36 2.24 -16.44
CA GLY A 197 -4.78 2.51 -16.62
C GLY A 197 -5.50 3.02 -15.36
N SER A 198 -6.82 2.90 -15.35
CA SER A 198 -7.66 3.36 -14.25
C SER A 198 -8.98 2.61 -14.13
N PHE A 199 -9.47 2.45 -12.89
CA PHE A 199 -10.81 1.93 -12.58
C PHE A 199 -11.69 3.01 -11.94
N GLY A 200 -12.28 3.86 -12.78
CA GLY A 200 -13.31 4.84 -12.40
C GLY A 200 -13.05 5.66 -11.14
N ASP A 201 -14.09 6.31 -10.66
CA ASP A 201 -14.07 7.08 -9.40
C ASP A 201 -14.40 6.20 -8.19
N GLN A 202 -15.08 5.06 -8.41
CA GLN A 202 -15.46 4.15 -7.35
C GLN A 202 -15.38 2.70 -7.82
N LEU A 203 -14.78 1.86 -7.00
CA LEU A 203 -14.78 0.40 -7.14
C LEU A 203 -15.74 -0.21 -6.10
N PRO A 204 -16.90 -0.74 -6.51
CA PRO A 204 -17.87 -1.31 -5.59
C PRO A 204 -17.34 -2.53 -4.82
N SER A 205 -18.01 -2.84 -3.71
CA SER A 205 -17.78 -4.10 -2.98
C SER A 205 -18.04 -5.30 -3.90
N ARG A 206 -17.24 -6.34 -3.74
CA ARG A 206 -17.33 -7.60 -4.51
C ARG A 206 -17.14 -7.39 -6.02
N THR A 207 -16.40 -6.37 -6.46
CA THR A 207 -16.08 -6.19 -7.88
C THR A 207 -15.35 -7.40 -8.44
N MET A 208 -14.34 -7.87 -7.72
CA MET A 208 -13.64 -9.13 -7.94
C MET A 208 -14.06 -10.10 -6.86
N ASN A 209 -14.95 -11.05 -7.20
CA ASN A 209 -15.59 -11.90 -6.23
C ASN A 209 -15.31 -13.39 -6.47
N ASP A 210 -14.69 -14.04 -5.49
CA ASP A 210 -14.44 -15.49 -5.49
C ASP A 210 -13.61 -15.91 -6.71
N ILE A 211 -12.52 -15.17 -6.98
CA ILE A 211 -11.58 -15.48 -8.06
C ILE A 211 -10.43 -16.31 -7.48
N GLU A 212 -10.12 -17.45 -8.09
CA GLU A 212 -8.91 -18.21 -7.75
C GLU A 212 -7.76 -17.83 -8.69
N VAL A 213 -6.63 -17.42 -8.12
CA VAL A 213 -5.43 -17.06 -8.89
C VAL A 213 -4.31 -18.01 -8.50
N TYR A 214 -3.76 -18.78 -9.43
CA TYR A 214 -2.78 -19.82 -9.09
C TYR A 214 -1.34 -19.33 -8.93
N HIS A 215 -0.93 -18.36 -9.76
CA HIS A 215 0.47 -17.92 -9.82
C HIS A 215 0.64 -16.52 -9.25
N LYS A 216 0.15 -15.49 -9.93
CA LYS A 216 0.44 -14.11 -9.57
C LYS A 216 -0.77 -13.23 -9.79
N PHE A 217 -1.12 -12.48 -8.73
CA PHE A 217 -1.99 -11.33 -8.82
C PHE A 217 -1.13 -10.07 -8.79
N MET A 218 -1.26 -9.21 -9.80
CA MET A 218 -0.46 -8.00 -9.94
C MET A 218 -1.32 -6.79 -10.30
N LEU A 219 -1.24 -5.76 -9.46
CA LEU A 219 -1.66 -4.40 -9.77
C LEU A 219 -0.37 -3.56 -9.88
N ASP A 220 -0.12 -2.99 -11.05
CA ASP A 220 1.07 -2.16 -11.30
C ASP A 220 0.67 -0.86 -11.99
N GLY A 221 0.91 0.31 -11.40
CA GLY A 221 0.65 1.58 -12.09
C GLY A 221 -0.84 1.94 -12.23
N VAL A 222 -1.72 1.29 -11.46
CA VAL A 222 -3.18 1.43 -11.61
C VAL A 222 -3.70 2.60 -10.77
N ARG A 223 -4.57 3.42 -11.36
CA ARG A 223 -5.28 4.49 -10.64
C ARG A 223 -6.70 4.06 -10.25
N MET A 224 -7.04 4.23 -8.98
CA MET A 224 -8.36 3.90 -8.42
C MET A 224 -8.84 5.07 -7.56
N GLY A 225 -10.12 5.42 -7.67
CA GLY A 225 -10.75 6.36 -6.74
C GLY A 225 -11.04 5.72 -5.38
N ILE A 226 -12.32 5.58 -5.04
CA ILE A 226 -12.77 4.99 -3.78
C ILE A 226 -12.90 3.47 -3.94
N VAL A 227 -12.05 2.71 -3.26
CA VAL A 227 -12.10 1.25 -3.20
C VAL A 227 -12.91 0.82 -1.98
N ARG A 228 -14.10 0.27 -2.22
CA ARG A 228 -15.02 -0.17 -1.16
C ARG A 228 -14.55 -1.44 -0.47
N SER A 229 -15.13 -1.68 0.70
CA SER A 229 -14.88 -2.87 1.51
C SER A 229 -15.11 -4.16 0.70
N ASN A 230 -14.20 -5.13 0.81
CA ASN A 230 -14.23 -6.39 0.06
C ASN A 230 -14.37 -6.22 -1.47
N ALA A 231 -13.79 -5.17 -2.06
CA ALA A 231 -13.78 -5.00 -3.52
C ALA A 231 -13.00 -6.12 -4.22
N PHE A 232 -11.90 -6.58 -3.60
CA PHE A 232 -11.03 -7.63 -4.09
C PHE A 232 -11.10 -8.87 -3.19
N ILE A 233 -11.89 -9.87 -3.59
CA ILE A 233 -11.99 -11.17 -2.92
C ILE A 233 -11.32 -12.22 -3.80
N MET A 234 -10.10 -12.61 -3.42
CA MET A 234 -9.26 -13.52 -4.21
C MET A 234 -8.64 -14.62 -3.37
N LYS A 235 -8.48 -15.79 -3.98
CA LYS A 235 -7.97 -16.99 -3.33
C LYS A 235 -6.74 -17.53 -4.01
N SER A 236 -5.85 -18.08 -3.22
CA SER A 236 -4.71 -18.89 -3.64
C SER A 236 -3.55 -18.22 -4.41
N PRO A 237 -3.38 -16.87 -4.55
CA PRO A 237 -2.23 -16.35 -5.28
C PRO A 237 -0.93 -16.70 -4.59
N ARG A 238 0.01 -17.32 -5.32
CA ARG A 238 1.37 -17.56 -4.82
C ARG A 238 2.13 -16.25 -4.60
N THR A 239 1.82 -15.21 -5.36
CA THR A 239 2.41 -13.88 -5.17
C THR A 239 1.35 -12.80 -5.39
N VAL A 240 1.27 -11.88 -4.44
CA VAL A 240 0.44 -10.67 -4.52
C VAL A 240 1.38 -9.48 -4.66
N ALA A 241 1.24 -8.72 -5.74
CA ALA A 241 2.03 -7.53 -6.00
C ALA A 241 1.10 -6.33 -6.25
N ILE A 242 1.16 -5.33 -5.38
CA ILE A 242 0.45 -4.05 -5.52
C ILE A 242 1.53 -2.98 -5.54
N GLN A 243 1.84 -2.46 -6.72
CA GLN A 243 2.97 -1.56 -6.91
C GLN A 243 2.65 -0.36 -7.79
N ASN A 244 3.28 0.78 -7.51
CA ASN A 244 3.13 2.00 -8.31
C ASN A 244 1.67 2.46 -8.49
N CYS A 245 0.74 2.02 -7.64
CA CYS A 245 -0.67 2.36 -7.74
C CYS A 245 -0.97 3.68 -7.03
N ALA A 246 -1.98 4.40 -7.52
CA ALA A 246 -2.53 5.57 -6.86
C ALA A 246 -3.98 5.30 -6.48
N ILE A 247 -4.26 5.30 -5.18
CA ILE A 247 -5.58 5.00 -4.62
C ILE A 247 -6.05 6.19 -3.79
N GLU A 248 -7.16 6.79 -4.17
CA GLU A 248 -7.69 7.96 -3.46
C GLU A 248 -8.21 7.60 -2.06
N SER A 249 -9.03 6.55 -1.96
CA SER A 249 -9.60 6.12 -0.68
C SER A 249 -9.71 4.60 -0.61
N LEU A 250 -9.28 4.02 0.51
CA LEU A 250 -9.30 2.59 0.75
C LEU A 250 -10.12 2.29 2.01
N GLU A 251 -11.26 1.63 1.86
CA GLU A 251 -12.10 1.22 2.99
C GLU A 251 -11.57 -0.04 3.71
N SER A 252 -12.21 -0.38 4.83
CA SER A 252 -11.92 -1.57 5.63
C SER A 252 -11.98 -2.85 4.82
N GLU A 253 -11.00 -3.73 4.99
CA GLU A 253 -10.90 -5.02 4.28
C GLU A 253 -11.13 -4.90 2.76
N ALA A 254 -10.69 -3.81 2.14
CA ALA A 254 -10.82 -3.63 0.69
C ALA A 254 -10.19 -4.78 -0.11
N PHE A 255 -9.10 -5.35 0.43
CA PHE A 255 -8.43 -6.54 -0.06
C PHE A 255 -8.66 -7.73 0.88
N ASP A 256 -9.55 -8.65 0.49
CA ASP A 256 -9.75 -9.96 1.11
C ASP A 256 -9.03 -11.02 0.26
N ILE A 257 -7.75 -11.22 0.55
CA ILE A 257 -6.86 -12.05 -0.27
C ILE A 257 -6.26 -13.15 0.58
N THR A 258 -6.53 -14.40 0.22
CA THR A 258 -5.91 -15.58 0.86
C THR A 258 -4.70 -16.05 0.06
N ALA A 259 -3.53 -15.50 0.36
CA ALA A 259 -2.29 -15.73 -0.39
C ALA A 259 -1.54 -17.00 0.06
N ARG A 260 -0.87 -17.67 -0.88
CA ARG A 260 -0.02 -18.87 -0.64
C ARG A 260 1.47 -18.54 -0.53
N GLY A 261 1.82 -17.25 -0.60
CA GLY A 261 3.22 -16.82 -0.63
C GLY A 261 3.37 -15.34 -0.33
N ALA A 262 4.38 -14.71 -0.91
CA ALA A 262 4.77 -13.35 -0.56
C ALA A 262 3.75 -12.30 -1.02
N VAL A 263 3.58 -11.28 -0.19
CA VAL A 263 2.77 -10.08 -0.46
C VAL A 263 3.70 -8.88 -0.55
N ILE A 264 3.61 -8.14 -1.65
CA ILE A 264 4.49 -7.01 -1.94
C ILE A 264 3.62 -5.79 -2.22
N ILE A 265 3.73 -4.77 -1.36
CA ILE A 265 3.03 -3.50 -1.48
C ILE A 265 4.08 -2.39 -1.49
N LYS A 266 4.38 -1.83 -2.66
CA LYS A 266 5.47 -0.86 -2.79
C LYS A 266 5.20 0.30 -3.74
N ASN A 267 5.82 1.45 -3.50
CA ASN A 267 5.72 2.63 -4.38
C ASN A 267 4.28 3.10 -4.61
N ASN A 268 3.36 2.85 -3.68
CA ASN A 268 1.97 3.25 -3.85
C ASN A 268 1.70 4.61 -3.18
N THR A 269 0.76 5.35 -3.74
CA THR A 269 0.21 6.56 -3.14
C THR A 269 -1.21 6.28 -2.67
N PHE A 270 -1.43 6.38 -1.37
CA PHE A 270 -2.74 6.23 -0.75
C PHE A 270 -3.20 7.61 -0.25
N GLY A 271 -4.42 8.01 -0.60
CA GLY A 271 -5.05 9.20 -0.04
C GLY A 271 -5.50 8.91 1.39
N SER A 272 -6.75 8.46 1.55
CA SER A 272 -7.29 8.05 2.86
C SER A 272 -7.31 6.53 3.03
N ILE A 273 -6.77 6.01 4.14
CA ILE A 273 -6.86 4.58 4.50
C ILE A 273 -7.73 4.41 5.75
N GLY A 274 -8.84 3.69 5.60
CA GLY A 274 -9.74 3.32 6.70
C GLY A 274 -9.18 2.19 7.58
N VAL A 275 -9.75 2.02 8.76
CA VAL A 275 -9.31 0.96 9.70
C VAL A 275 -9.38 -0.43 9.07
N GLY A 276 -8.30 -1.22 9.20
CA GLY A 276 -8.28 -2.62 8.79
C GLY A 276 -8.22 -2.87 7.28
N ALA A 277 -7.84 -1.88 6.47
CA ALA A 277 -7.85 -1.97 5.01
C ALA A 277 -7.07 -3.18 4.44
N PHE A 278 -5.96 -3.57 5.09
CA PHE A 278 -5.10 -4.69 4.69
C PHE A 278 -5.28 -5.97 5.53
N LEU A 279 -6.17 -5.94 6.52
CA LEU A 279 -6.38 -7.07 7.45
C LEU A 279 -7.00 -8.30 6.77
N GLY A 280 -7.68 -8.10 5.64
CA GLY A 280 -8.22 -9.16 4.80
C GLY A 280 -7.13 -9.97 4.07
N ILE A 281 -5.87 -9.50 4.03
CA ILE A 281 -4.77 -10.25 3.42
C ILE A 281 -4.24 -11.28 4.42
N ARG A 282 -4.48 -12.56 4.14
CA ARG A 282 -4.23 -13.70 5.06
C ARG A 282 -3.49 -14.80 4.31
N ALA A 283 -2.74 -15.65 5.02
CA ALA A 283 -2.15 -16.83 4.39
C ALA A 283 -3.19 -17.95 4.26
N ASP A 284 -3.12 -18.67 3.14
CA ASP A 284 -3.90 -19.89 2.93
C ASP A 284 -3.42 -20.99 3.89
N ARG A 285 -4.33 -21.47 4.75
CA ARG A 285 -4.04 -22.50 5.76
C ARG A 285 -4.14 -23.92 5.23
N GLU A 286 -4.72 -24.13 4.04
CA GLU A 286 -4.97 -25.47 3.50
C GLU A 286 -3.70 -26.14 2.94
N ILE A 287 -2.60 -25.41 2.77
CA ILE A 287 -1.26 -25.97 2.49
C ILE A 287 -0.46 -26.18 3.79
N ARG A 288 -1.14 -26.31 4.93
CA ARG A 288 -0.56 -27.03 6.07
C ARG A 288 -0.52 -28.50 5.67
N SER A 289 0.61 -28.90 5.07
CA SER A 289 0.91 -30.26 4.59
C SER A 289 0.13 -31.35 5.35
N PRO A 290 -0.53 -32.30 4.66
CA PRO A 290 -1.14 -33.42 5.35
C PRO A 290 -0.06 -34.13 6.19
N PRO A 291 -0.39 -34.62 7.40
CA PRO A 291 0.56 -35.39 8.18
C PRO A 291 0.97 -36.59 7.33
N GLN A 292 2.28 -36.75 7.11
CA GLN A 292 2.83 -37.94 6.49
C GLN A 292 2.31 -39.14 7.27
N SER A 293 1.35 -39.85 6.69
CA SER A 293 0.90 -41.13 7.17
C SER A 293 2.07 -42.10 7.03
N SER A 294 2.60 -42.47 8.19
CA SER A 294 3.26 -43.73 8.50
C SER A 294 3.24 -44.77 7.36
N SER A 295 4.37 -44.93 6.70
CA SER A 295 4.78 -46.23 6.18
C SER A 295 6.14 -46.58 6.77
N SER A 296 6.06 -47.54 7.67
CA SER A 296 7.15 -48.23 8.36
C SER A 296 8.12 -48.92 7.38
N SER A 297 9.42 -48.68 7.53
CA SER A 297 10.45 -49.74 7.51
C SER A 297 11.85 -49.20 7.82
N SER A 298 12.28 -49.49 9.05
CA SER A 298 13.65 -49.83 9.48
C SER A 298 14.84 -49.60 8.53
N SER A 299 15.83 -48.80 8.96
CA SER A 299 17.10 -49.32 9.52
C SER A 299 18.15 -48.21 9.80
N SER A 300 18.65 -48.21 11.04
CA SER A 300 20.00 -47.84 11.54
C SER A 300 20.86 -46.83 10.76
N SER A 301 21.27 -45.72 11.40
CA SER A 301 22.41 -45.64 12.34
C SER A 301 22.79 -44.18 12.66
N SER A 302 23.03 -43.95 13.94
CA SER A 302 23.70 -42.84 14.65
C SER A 302 24.62 -41.88 13.86
N SER A 303 24.36 -40.57 14.01
CA SER A 303 25.36 -39.60 14.50
C SER A 303 24.69 -38.28 14.89
N SER A 304 25.02 -37.85 16.09
CA SER A 304 24.58 -36.65 16.81
C SER A 304 24.99 -35.33 16.14
N SER A 305 24.02 -34.46 15.88
CA SER A 305 24.21 -33.02 15.90
C SER A 305 22.90 -32.36 16.35
N SER A 306 22.93 -31.80 17.55
CA SER A 306 21.87 -31.02 18.17
C SER A 306 21.64 -29.73 17.39
N SER A 307 20.63 -29.71 16.53
CA SER A 307 19.96 -28.49 16.10
C SER A 307 18.49 -28.61 16.48
N SER A 308 18.09 -27.85 17.49
CA SER A 308 16.71 -27.63 17.88
C SER A 308 15.94 -26.99 16.71
N SER A 309 15.47 -27.81 15.78
CA SER A 309 14.53 -27.42 14.74
C SER A 309 13.14 -27.34 15.36
N SER A 310 12.86 -26.23 16.03
CA SER A 310 11.49 -25.78 16.24
C SER A 310 10.81 -25.74 14.88
N SER A 311 9.69 -26.44 14.74
CA SER A 311 8.83 -26.45 13.56
C SER A 311 8.50 -25.01 13.15
N SER A 312 9.29 -24.44 12.23
CA SER A 312 9.04 -23.13 11.67
C SER A 312 7.79 -23.24 10.80
N SER A 313 6.66 -22.77 11.31
CA SER A 313 5.56 -22.35 10.45
C SER A 313 6.19 -21.46 9.36
N LEU A 314 5.99 -21.80 8.09
CA LEU A 314 6.49 -21.01 6.96
C LEU A 314 5.74 -19.67 6.96
N VAL A 315 6.17 -18.73 7.78
CA VAL A 315 5.64 -17.36 7.80
C VAL A 315 6.07 -16.72 6.48
N HIS A 316 5.09 -16.30 5.68
CA HIS A 316 5.38 -15.64 4.42
C HIS A 316 5.85 -14.19 4.66
N GLY A 317 6.65 -13.64 3.75
CA GLY A 317 7.06 -12.24 3.83
C GLY A 317 5.93 -11.31 3.35
N LEU A 318 5.66 -10.24 4.11
CA LEU A 318 4.85 -9.11 3.66
C LEU A 318 5.74 -7.87 3.62
N ILE A 319 5.92 -7.32 2.43
CA ILE A 319 6.80 -6.17 2.19
C ILE A 319 5.91 -4.94 1.97
N PHE A 320 6.04 -3.92 2.81
CA PHE A 320 5.35 -2.64 2.69
C PHE A 320 6.38 -1.51 2.62
N LYS A 321 6.79 -1.13 1.42
CA LYS A 321 7.94 -0.22 1.22
C LYS A 321 7.67 0.97 0.32
N ASN A 322 8.21 2.14 0.66
CA ASN A 322 8.17 3.33 -0.18
C ASN A 322 6.71 3.70 -0.55
N ASN A 323 5.81 3.70 0.42
CA ASN A 323 4.42 4.06 0.21
C ASN A 323 4.18 5.44 0.81
N SER A 324 3.34 6.27 0.17
CA SER A 324 2.90 7.55 0.73
C SER A 324 1.45 7.47 1.18
N VAL A 325 1.12 8.06 2.33
CA VAL A 325 -0.24 8.09 2.88
C VAL A 325 -0.61 9.52 3.25
N SER A 326 -1.71 10.06 2.75
CA SER A 326 -2.12 11.43 3.09
C SER A 326 -2.98 11.51 4.35
N SER A 327 -3.85 10.54 4.59
CA SER A 327 -4.69 10.45 5.79
C SER A 327 -4.94 9.00 6.17
N PHE A 328 -4.95 8.69 7.46
CA PHE A 328 -5.18 7.33 7.93
C PHE A 328 -5.77 7.29 9.34
N GLU A 329 -6.62 6.29 9.57
CA GLU A 329 -7.24 6.04 10.88
C GLU A 329 -6.37 5.14 11.77
N GLU A 330 -6.66 5.07 13.06
CA GLU A 330 -6.02 4.14 14.00
C GLU A 330 -6.29 2.68 13.56
N GLY A 331 -5.24 1.90 13.33
CA GLY A 331 -5.38 0.52 12.83
C GLY A 331 -5.64 0.40 11.31
N SER A 332 -5.40 1.45 10.54
CA SER A 332 -5.42 1.39 9.06
C SER A 332 -4.41 0.39 8.47
N LEU A 333 -3.17 0.41 8.97
CA LEU A 333 -2.06 -0.46 8.53
C LEU A 333 -1.93 -1.73 9.39
N MET A 334 -3.04 -2.41 9.64
CA MET A 334 -3.07 -3.69 10.33
C MET A 334 -2.77 -4.85 9.38
N PHE A 335 -1.90 -5.77 9.79
CA PHE A 335 -1.54 -6.96 9.03
C PHE A 335 -1.76 -8.23 9.84
N ASP A 336 -2.03 -9.36 9.17
CA ASP A 336 -2.09 -10.67 9.82
C ASP A 336 -0.69 -11.18 10.18
N ARG A 337 -0.24 -10.85 11.39
CA ARG A 337 1.08 -11.24 11.93
C ARG A 337 1.19 -12.72 12.30
N ALA A 338 0.07 -13.46 12.36
CA ALA A 338 0.13 -14.91 12.56
C ALA A 338 0.55 -15.64 11.28
N SER A 339 0.27 -15.03 10.13
CA SER A 339 0.51 -15.59 8.80
C SER A 339 1.73 -14.98 8.10
N PHE A 340 2.02 -13.70 8.38
CA PHE A 340 3.06 -12.94 7.70
C PHE A 340 4.04 -12.28 8.66
N ARG A 341 5.28 -12.07 8.18
CA ARG A 341 6.28 -11.21 8.81
C ARG A 341 6.28 -9.88 8.06
N PRO A 342 5.64 -8.82 8.59
CA PRO A 342 5.58 -7.52 7.92
C PRO A 342 6.94 -6.81 8.04
N GLU A 343 7.42 -6.31 6.90
CA GLU A 343 8.57 -5.42 6.79
C GLU A 343 8.07 -4.07 6.28
N ILE A 344 8.06 -3.07 7.17
CA ILE A 344 7.61 -1.71 6.87
C ILE A 344 8.85 -0.83 6.75
N ASP A 345 8.99 -0.10 5.65
CA ASP A 345 10.14 0.76 5.40
C ASP A 345 9.77 1.93 4.47
N ASN A 346 10.40 3.08 4.63
CA ASN A 346 10.16 4.28 3.82
C ASN A 346 8.66 4.64 3.69
N LEU A 347 7.91 4.66 4.80
CA LEU A 347 6.51 5.10 4.81
C LEU A 347 6.45 6.63 4.94
N LEU A 348 6.05 7.31 3.86
CA LEU A 348 5.86 8.74 3.84
C LEU A 348 4.45 9.13 4.28
N ILE A 349 4.34 9.87 5.37
CA ILE A 349 3.10 10.56 5.74
C ILE A 349 3.11 11.91 5.02
N ALA A 350 2.23 12.07 4.04
CA ALA A 350 2.13 13.29 3.21
C ALA A 350 1.43 14.43 3.97
N GLN A 351 1.85 14.68 5.20
CA GLN A 351 1.43 15.77 6.07
C GLN A 351 2.68 16.45 6.62
N ALA A 352 2.53 17.73 7.01
CA ALA A 352 3.60 18.47 7.65
C ALA A 352 3.97 17.82 9.00
N CYS A 353 5.26 17.64 9.27
CA CYS A 353 5.75 17.05 10.52
C CYS A 353 5.32 17.90 11.73
N ASP A 354 4.71 17.27 12.74
CA ASP A 354 4.40 17.89 14.02
C ASP A 354 4.88 16.99 15.16
N CYS A 355 5.69 17.56 16.07
CA CYS A 355 6.22 16.91 17.26
C CYS A 355 5.16 16.21 18.12
N GLN A 356 3.93 16.74 18.17
CA GLN A 356 2.84 16.11 18.93
C GLN A 356 2.26 14.90 18.22
N MET A 357 2.28 14.91 16.88
CA MET A 357 1.65 13.89 16.05
C MET A 357 2.59 12.73 15.70
N LEU A 358 3.91 12.94 15.64
CA LEU A 358 4.89 11.87 15.40
C LEU A 358 4.68 10.61 16.27
N PRO A 359 4.58 10.70 17.61
CA PRO A 359 4.37 9.51 18.43
C PRO A 359 2.99 8.87 18.21
N VAL A 360 1.97 9.66 17.88
CA VAL A 360 0.62 9.18 17.58
C VAL A 360 0.63 8.37 16.28
N TRP A 361 1.21 8.92 15.21
CA TRP A 361 1.35 8.24 13.93
C TRP A 361 2.14 6.94 14.06
N LYS A 362 3.29 6.98 14.75
CA LYS A 362 4.10 5.79 15.00
C LYS A 362 3.31 4.70 15.74
N ASN A 363 2.58 5.07 16.79
CA ASN A 363 1.76 4.12 17.54
C ASN A 363 0.59 3.56 16.72
N ASN A 364 -0.07 4.38 15.92
CA ASN A 364 -1.20 3.96 15.08
C ASN A 364 -0.80 2.91 14.03
N VAL A 365 0.46 2.95 13.56
CA VAL A 365 0.99 1.98 12.58
C VAL A 365 1.60 0.75 13.24
N LEU A 366 2.34 0.91 14.34
CA LEU A 366 3.10 -0.19 14.95
C LEU A 366 2.37 -0.92 16.09
N ASN A 367 1.53 -0.20 16.84
CA ASN A 367 0.89 -0.69 18.06
C ASN A 367 -0.63 -0.64 17.95
N TYR A 368 -1.17 -1.40 17.01
CA TYR A 368 -2.61 -1.56 16.81
C TYR A 368 -3.23 -2.69 17.66
N THR A 369 -2.55 -3.15 18.72
CA THR A 369 -2.99 -4.27 19.56
C THR A 369 -4.36 -4.01 20.23
N SER A 370 -4.59 -2.76 20.65
CA SER A 370 -5.87 -2.28 21.19
C SER A 370 -7.00 -2.36 20.17
N VAL A 371 -6.77 -1.84 18.97
CA VAL A 371 -7.75 -1.85 17.86
C VAL A 371 -8.01 -3.26 17.37
N TYR A 372 -6.96 -4.08 17.24
CA TYR A 372 -7.06 -5.49 16.84
C TYR A 372 -8.01 -6.27 17.76
N SER A 373 -7.84 -6.12 19.08
CA SER A 373 -8.73 -6.77 20.04
C SER A 373 -10.18 -6.32 19.89
N ARG A 374 -10.44 -5.02 19.68
CA ARG A 374 -11.79 -4.47 19.49
C ARG A 374 -12.43 -4.95 18.19
N PHE A 375 -11.67 -5.02 17.09
CA PHE A 375 -12.15 -5.47 15.79
C PHE A 375 -12.59 -6.95 15.83
N TYR A 376 -11.76 -7.83 16.39
CA TYR A 376 -12.05 -9.27 16.44
C TYR A 376 -13.08 -9.66 17.51
N VAL A 377 -13.10 -8.98 18.67
CA VAL A 377 -14.13 -9.22 19.70
C VAL A 377 -15.53 -8.89 19.18
N ARG A 378 -15.65 -7.98 18.20
CA ARG A 378 -16.94 -7.61 17.60
C ARG A 378 -17.42 -8.58 16.52
N GLN A 379 -16.50 -9.26 15.82
CA GLN A 379 -16.85 -10.17 14.71
C GLN A 379 -17.05 -11.65 15.14
N ASN A 380 -16.42 -12.13 16.22
CA ASN A 380 -16.53 -13.53 16.64
C ASN A 380 -16.78 -13.68 18.15
N SER A 381 -18.05 -13.86 18.53
CA SER A 381 -18.47 -14.13 19.92
C SER A 381 -18.23 -15.58 20.39
N LEU A 382 -17.47 -16.41 19.64
CA LEU A 382 -17.36 -17.85 19.93
C LEU A 382 -15.96 -18.47 19.90
N VAL A 383 -14.89 -17.75 19.53
CA VAL A 383 -13.51 -18.27 19.64
C VAL A 383 -12.54 -17.11 19.95
N PRO A 384 -11.81 -17.13 21.07
CA PRO A 384 -10.73 -16.18 21.30
C PRO A 384 -9.63 -16.41 20.25
N PRO A 385 -9.08 -15.36 19.60
CA PRO A 385 -7.86 -15.55 18.84
C PRO A 385 -6.75 -16.04 19.80
N PRO A 386 -5.80 -16.88 19.32
CA PRO A 386 -4.71 -17.35 20.16
C PRO A 386 -3.79 -16.16 20.49
N LEU A 387 -4.10 -15.48 21.58
CA LEU A 387 -3.36 -14.34 22.13
C LEU A 387 -2.09 -14.79 22.88
N SER A 388 -1.53 -15.94 22.53
CA SER A 388 -0.48 -16.61 23.33
C SER A 388 0.91 -16.62 22.69
N GLN A 389 1.14 -15.87 21.60
CA GLN A 389 2.50 -15.66 21.11
C GLN A 389 2.91 -14.19 21.28
N PRO A 390 4.05 -13.91 21.96
CA PRO A 390 4.64 -12.58 21.94
C PRO A 390 4.94 -12.23 20.48
N GLN A 391 4.16 -11.30 19.91
CA GLN A 391 4.39 -10.83 18.56
C GLN A 391 5.75 -10.13 18.54
N GLU A 392 6.72 -10.68 17.80
CA GLU A 392 8.01 -10.02 17.59
C GLU A 392 7.76 -8.59 17.08
N PRO A 393 8.29 -7.54 17.73
CA PRO A 393 8.09 -6.17 17.30
C PRO A 393 8.50 -6.01 15.83
N ILE A 394 7.77 -5.17 15.09
CA ILE A 394 8.11 -4.87 13.71
C ILE A 394 9.48 -4.19 13.74
N ASN A 395 10.44 -4.67 12.95
CA ASN A 395 11.78 -4.08 12.90
C ASN A 395 11.66 -2.62 12.45
N GLU A 396 12.06 -1.71 13.33
CA GLU A 396 12.10 -0.27 13.05
C GLU A 396 13.51 0.11 12.60
N THR A 397 13.60 0.82 11.49
CA THR A 397 14.81 1.52 11.06
C THR A 397 14.56 3.03 11.17
N PRO A 398 15.61 3.88 11.28
CA PRO A 398 15.42 5.32 11.36
C PRO A 398 14.68 5.89 10.12
N GLU A 399 14.76 5.23 8.97
CA GLU A 399 14.12 5.61 7.70
C GLU A 399 12.72 5.00 7.53
N THR A 400 12.21 4.24 8.50
CA THR A 400 10.90 3.57 8.37
C THR A 400 9.74 4.56 8.21
N PHE A 401 9.82 5.72 8.88
CA PHE A 401 8.78 6.75 8.86
C PHE A 401 9.33 8.09 8.42
N LEU A 402 8.68 8.68 7.43
CA LEU A 402 9.02 9.97 6.83
C LEU A 402 7.80 10.89 6.92
N CYS A 403 8.01 12.19 7.07
CA CYS A 403 6.99 13.23 6.94
C CYS A 403 7.52 14.42 6.13
N LEU A 404 6.66 15.36 5.77
CA LEU A 404 7.07 16.54 5.01
C LEU A 404 7.53 17.64 5.97
N ASP A 405 8.74 18.15 5.80
CA ASP A 405 9.19 19.31 6.57
C ASP A 405 8.33 20.55 6.22
N GLY A 406 7.99 21.37 7.21
CA GLY A 406 7.09 22.52 7.08
C GLY A 406 7.64 23.70 6.27
N GLY A 407 8.82 23.55 5.67
CA GLY A 407 9.44 24.53 4.76
C GLY A 407 8.77 24.58 3.39
N LEU A 408 9.12 25.60 2.59
CA LEU A 408 8.53 25.90 1.28
C LEU A 408 8.66 24.76 0.24
N ASP A 409 9.61 23.85 0.43
CA ASP A 409 9.93 22.79 -0.53
C ASP A 409 9.42 21.38 -0.12
N GLY A 410 8.79 21.24 1.07
CA GLY A 410 8.16 19.98 1.50
C GLY A 410 9.06 18.75 1.41
N VAL A 411 10.33 18.87 1.83
CA VAL A 411 11.31 17.79 1.70
C VAL A 411 10.93 16.64 2.66
N PRO A 412 10.92 15.37 2.19
CA PRO A 412 10.74 14.23 3.08
C PRO A 412 11.89 14.15 4.10
N THR A 413 11.54 14.14 5.38
CA THR A 413 12.47 14.00 6.49
C THR A 413 12.05 12.85 7.40
N SER A 414 13.02 12.14 7.98
CA SER A 414 12.73 11.03 8.88
C SER A 414 12.23 11.54 10.22
N PHE A 415 11.38 10.75 10.88
CA PHE A 415 10.83 11.13 12.18
C PHE A 415 11.92 11.40 13.21
N VAL A 416 12.98 10.58 13.21
CA VAL A 416 14.11 10.70 14.14
C VAL A 416 14.89 11.98 13.91
N ASP A 417 15.15 12.33 12.65
CA ASP A 417 15.87 13.56 12.30
C ASP A 417 15.03 14.81 12.63
N TYR A 418 13.72 14.78 12.35
CA TYR A 418 12.84 15.89 12.72
C TYR A 418 12.70 16.05 14.24
N GLU A 419 12.54 14.96 14.98
CA GLU A 419 12.41 14.98 16.43
C GLU A 419 13.65 15.57 17.11
N THR A 420 14.84 15.17 16.66
CA THR A 420 16.11 15.67 17.20
C THR A 420 16.33 17.16 16.91
N ARG A 421 15.98 17.64 15.71
CA ARG A 421 16.16 19.04 15.31
C ARG A 421 15.13 20.00 15.91
N HIS A 422 13.85 19.62 15.91
CA HIS A 422 12.75 20.54 16.21
C HIS A 422 12.06 20.28 17.55
N CYS A 423 12.00 19.03 18.02
CA CYS A 423 11.20 18.67 19.20
C CYS A 423 12.01 18.66 20.51
N SER A 424 13.34 18.48 20.44
CA SER A 424 14.24 18.44 21.60
C SER A 424 14.34 19.79 22.35
N LEU A 425 13.94 20.90 21.74
CA LEU A 425 14.03 22.24 22.31
C LEU A 425 13.00 22.52 23.43
N GLY A 426 11.89 21.79 23.48
CA GLY A 426 10.86 21.97 24.51
C GLY A 426 11.35 21.68 25.93
N GLY A 427 12.14 20.62 26.09
CA GLY A 427 12.79 20.28 27.37
C GLY A 427 13.90 21.26 27.74
N SER A 428 14.71 21.66 26.76
CA SER A 428 15.82 22.60 26.98
C SER A 428 15.35 24.01 27.36
N MET A 429 14.24 24.49 26.79
CA MET A 429 13.65 25.79 27.17
C MET A 429 13.11 25.79 28.60
N LEU A 430 12.46 24.71 29.05
CA LEU A 430 12.01 24.59 30.44
C LEU A 430 13.18 24.57 31.42
N VAL A 431 14.26 23.85 31.10
CA VAL A 431 15.49 23.86 31.89
C VAL A 431 16.11 25.26 31.93
N LEU A 432 16.15 25.95 30.80
CA LEU A 432 16.69 27.31 30.70
C LEU A 432 15.84 28.32 31.50
N ILE A 433 14.50 28.19 31.47
CA ILE A 433 13.59 28.98 32.30
C ILE A 433 13.80 28.69 33.79
N LEU A 434 13.95 27.43 34.19
CA LEU A 434 14.23 27.05 35.58
C LEU A 434 15.58 27.61 36.07
N ILE A 435 16.61 27.61 35.21
CA ILE A 435 17.90 28.23 35.51
C ILE A 435 17.75 29.74 35.71
N ILE A 436 17.00 30.43 34.83
CA ILE A 436 16.74 31.87 34.96
C ILE A 436 15.98 32.19 36.25
N VAL A 437 14.90 31.45 36.55
CA VAL A 437 14.11 31.64 37.78
C VAL A 437 14.97 31.37 39.02
N GLY A 438 15.78 30.31 39.01
CA GLY A 438 16.74 30.01 40.08
C GLY A 438 17.76 31.13 40.29
N ALA A 439 18.31 31.70 39.20
CA ALA A 439 19.25 32.82 39.25
C ALA A 439 18.60 34.09 39.81
N VAL A 440 17.35 34.39 39.44
CA VAL A 440 16.60 35.54 39.97
C VAL A 440 16.33 35.39 41.47
N LEU A 441 15.94 34.20 41.92
CA LEU A 441 15.73 33.92 43.35
C LEU A 441 17.03 34.04 44.15
N ALA A 442 18.14 33.54 43.62
CA ALA A 442 19.46 33.68 44.25
C ALA A 442 19.89 35.15 44.35
N LEU A 443 19.66 35.95 43.30
CA LEU A 443 19.90 37.39 43.31
C LEU A 443 19.06 38.09 44.38
N LEU A 444 17.77 37.80 44.47
CA LEU A 444 16.90 38.37 45.51
C LEU A 444 17.37 37.99 46.93
N ALA A 445 17.76 36.73 47.15
CA ALA A 445 18.30 36.28 48.43
C ALA A 445 19.60 37.00 48.80
N SER A 446 20.51 37.17 47.83
CA SER A 446 21.77 37.90 48.02
C SER A 446 21.53 39.38 48.37
N VAL A 447 20.61 40.05 47.69
CA VAL A 447 20.23 41.44 47.98
C VAL A 447 19.63 41.55 49.38
N CYS A 448 18.74 40.62 49.76
CA CYS A 448 18.18 40.55 51.10
C CYS A 448 19.26 40.35 52.18
N LEU A 449 20.24 39.47 51.93
CA LEU A 449 21.39 39.24 52.81
C LEU A 449 22.28 40.49 52.92
N ILE A 450 22.56 41.17 51.82
CA ILE A 450 23.33 42.42 51.82
C ILE A 450 22.59 43.48 52.64
N VAL A 451 21.28 43.67 52.42
CA VAL A 451 20.46 44.62 53.20
C VAL A 451 20.45 44.26 54.68
N TRP A 452 20.32 42.97 55.02
CA TRP A 452 20.36 42.49 56.40
C TRP A 452 21.73 42.71 57.06
N CYS A 453 22.81 42.39 56.36
CA CYS A 453 24.19 42.64 56.81
C CYS A 453 24.45 44.14 57.01
N CYS A 454 24.01 44.99 56.08
CA CYS A 454 24.09 46.45 56.19
C CYS A 454 23.29 46.99 57.39
N ARG A 455 22.06 46.49 57.62
CA ARG A 455 21.25 46.84 58.80
C ARG A 455 21.90 46.36 60.10
N ARG A 456 22.43 45.14 60.13
CA ARG A 456 23.10 44.56 61.31
C ARG A 456 24.39 45.31 61.64
N ARG A 457 25.19 45.67 60.64
CA ARG A 457 26.42 46.47 60.80
C ARG A 457 26.11 47.89 61.31
N ARG A 458 25.06 48.55 60.80
CA ARG A 458 24.58 49.83 61.36
C ARG A 458 24.14 49.69 62.82
N ARG A 459 23.48 48.58 63.20
CA ARG A 459 23.04 48.33 64.57
C ARG A 459 24.21 48.10 65.54
N ASN A 460 25.27 47.44 65.10
CA ASN A 460 26.49 47.24 65.89
C ASN A 460 27.36 48.51 66.00
N ASN A 461 27.47 49.30 64.93
CA ASN A 461 28.23 50.57 64.97
C ASN A 461 27.55 51.65 65.84
N ARG A 462 26.24 51.55 66.10
CA ARG A 462 25.55 52.44 67.05
C ARG A 462 25.84 52.15 68.53
N LYS A 463 26.47 51.01 68.86
CA LYS A 463 26.82 50.66 70.27
C LYS A 463 28.25 51.04 70.67
N LYS A 464 29.02 51.72 69.81
CA LYS A 464 30.45 52.03 70.04
C LYS A 464 30.78 53.49 70.40
N TRP A 465 29.76 54.31 70.70
CA TRP A 465 29.96 55.65 71.24
C TRP A 465 29.46 55.68 72.69
N ILE A 466 30.36 55.38 73.63
CA ILE A 466 30.21 55.72 75.04
C ILE A 466 30.85 57.10 75.25
N SER A 467 30.05 57.94 75.89
CA SER A 467 30.27 59.24 76.50
C SER A 467 31.50 59.31 77.43
N VAL A 468 32.19 60.46 77.40
CA VAL A 468 33.14 60.94 78.42
C VAL A 468 32.42 62.01 79.28
N PRO A 469 32.73 62.15 80.59
CA PRO A 469 31.79 62.61 81.61
C PRO A 469 31.96 64.07 82.05
N THR A 470 30.87 64.68 82.54
CA THR A 470 30.92 65.81 83.48
C THR A 470 29.84 65.60 84.54
N ASN A 471 30.26 65.17 85.73
CA ASN A 471 29.46 65.20 86.96
C ASN A 471 29.72 66.51 87.71
N ALA A 472 28.66 67.14 88.21
CA ALA A 472 28.60 67.74 89.53
C ALA A 472 27.13 67.69 90.02
N PRO A 473 26.89 67.63 91.33
CA PRO A 473 25.92 66.73 91.95
C PRO A 473 24.60 67.44 92.31
N ASP A 474 23.52 66.69 92.56
CA ASP A 474 22.91 66.73 93.90
C ASP A 474 21.81 65.69 94.19
N VAL A 475 21.82 65.31 95.47
CA VAL A 475 20.81 64.74 96.39
C VAL A 475 19.65 63.83 95.89
N VAL A 476 19.48 62.70 96.59
CA VAL A 476 18.30 62.35 97.43
C VAL A 476 17.98 60.84 97.38
N SER A 477 18.14 60.24 98.56
CA SER A 477 17.32 59.17 99.16
C SER A 477 17.35 57.76 98.56
N LYS A 478 18.04 56.81 99.21
CA LYS A 478 17.56 55.94 100.31
C LYS A 478 16.57 54.83 99.87
N LYS A 479 17.08 53.60 100.01
CA LYS A 479 16.56 52.56 100.93
C LYS A 479 15.75 51.38 100.33
N ASN A 480 16.38 50.20 100.45
CA ASN A 480 15.85 48.82 100.59
C ASN A 480 15.12 48.21 99.38
N GLY A 481 15.29 46.95 98.98
CA GLY A 481 16.06 45.81 99.49
C GLY A 481 15.49 44.51 98.90
N VAL A 482 16.22 43.41 99.12
CA VAL A 482 15.74 42.00 99.20
C VAL A 482 15.90 41.05 97.97
N ILE A 483 16.91 40.15 98.08
CA ILE A 483 16.96 38.66 97.94
C ILE A 483 16.23 38.02 96.73
N GLY A 484 16.78 37.11 95.91
CA GLY A 484 18.05 36.37 95.89
C GLY A 484 17.99 35.14 94.94
N ARG A 485 19.07 34.33 94.95
CA ARG A 485 19.18 32.88 94.65
C ARG A 485 19.78 32.39 93.30
N GLU A 486 21.11 32.18 93.34
CA GLU A 486 21.92 30.96 93.09
C GLU A 486 21.53 29.85 92.09
N ALA A 487 22.50 29.47 91.23
CA ALA A 487 23.15 28.12 91.10
C ALA A 487 24.06 28.12 89.83
N ALA A 488 25.41 28.02 89.94
CA ALA A 488 26.24 26.79 89.92
C ALA A 488 26.19 26.04 88.55
N THR A 489 27.24 25.58 87.86
CA THR A 489 28.66 25.29 88.14
C THR A 489 29.39 24.82 86.85
N SER A 490 30.73 24.93 86.83
CA SER A 490 31.75 24.12 86.08
C SER A 490 31.77 24.14 84.53
N GLY A 491 32.90 24.25 83.80
CA GLY A 491 34.32 24.36 84.12
C GLY A 491 35.15 24.48 82.81
N THR A 492 36.09 25.44 82.77
CA THR A 492 37.51 25.41 82.33
C THR A 492 38.03 24.44 81.22
N PRO A 493 39.24 24.65 80.61
CA PRO A 493 39.93 25.92 80.22
C PRO A 493 40.91 25.84 78.98
N VAL A 494 41.57 26.98 78.65
CA VAL A 494 42.88 27.24 77.93
C VAL A 494 43.16 26.58 76.56
N ASP A 495 44.08 27.02 75.68
CA ASP A 495 44.98 28.15 75.38
C ASP A 495 45.40 27.87 73.90
N SER A 496 45.73 28.79 73.00
CA SER A 496 47.05 29.41 72.98
C SER A 496 47.18 30.32 71.75
N ARG A 497 47.88 31.41 72.00
CA ARG A 497 48.40 32.44 71.08
C ARG A 497 49.25 31.82 69.96
N ILE A 498 49.33 32.51 68.82
CA ILE A 498 50.57 33.14 68.34
C ILE A 498 50.21 34.18 67.26
N THR A 499 50.62 35.42 67.54
CA THR A 499 50.68 36.56 66.64
C THR A 499 52.12 36.71 66.16
N MET A 500 52.34 37.07 64.88
CA MET A 500 53.51 37.87 64.51
C MET A 500 53.18 38.80 63.33
N VAL A 501 53.53 40.07 63.55
CA VAL A 501 53.43 41.30 62.75
C VAL A 501 54.76 41.41 61.96
N VAL A 502 55.00 42.08 60.82
CA VAL A 502 54.86 43.50 60.40
C VAL A 502 55.31 43.61 58.89
N PRO A 503 55.48 44.79 58.23
CA PRO A 503 54.55 45.36 57.24
C PRO A 503 55.22 45.70 55.87
N ASP A 504 54.53 46.54 55.10
CA ASP A 504 54.94 47.30 53.91
C ASP A 504 55.09 46.47 52.62
N GLY A 505 54.38 46.75 51.54
CA GLY A 505 53.92 48.04 51.06
C GLY A 505 54.66 48.35 49.77
N ARG A 506 54.14 47.90 48.63
CA ARG A 506 54.13 48.61 47.34
C ARG A 506 53.46 47.81 46.22
N LEU A 507 52.77 48.59 45.38
CA LEU A 507 52.00 48.23 44.20
C LEU A 507 52.86 47.70 43.05
N TYR A 508 52.29 46.83 42.20
CA TYR A 508 52.28 46.99 40.74
C TYR A 508 50.95 46.46 40.15
N ARG A 509 50.56 47.07 39.05
CA ARG A 509 49.30 47.00 38.29
C ARG A 509 49.51 46.08 37.08
N GLU A 510 48.41 45.71 36.42
CA GLU A 510 48.32 45.07 35.07
C GLU A 510 48.45 43.54 35.08
N THR A 511 47.79 42.74 34.24
CA THR A 511 46.68 42.82 33.27
C THR A 511 46.28 41.35 32.99
N GLU A 512 45.10 41.16 32.41
CA GLU A 512 44.48 39.88 32.05
C GLU A 512 45.38 38.95 31.21
N PHE A 513 45.30 37.64 31.46
CA PHE A 513 45.65 36.63 30.46
C PHE A 513 44.46 35.70 30.23
N HIS A 514 43.87 35.85 29.05
CA HIS A 514 42.97 34.90 28.42
C HIS A 514 43.74 33.61 28.11
N VAL A 515 43.21 32.46 28.54
CA VAL A 515 43.59 31.16 27.97
C VAL A 515 42.48 30.75 27.01
N ILE A 516 42.74 30.95 25.72
CA ILE A 516 41.98 30.36 24.63
C ILE A 516 42.47 28.91 24.51
N VAL A 517 41.58 27.94 24.73
CA VAL A 517 41.84 26.54 24.39
C VAL A 517 41.28 26.32 22.99
N GLU A 518 42.14 26.46 21.98
CA GLU A 518 41.84 26.01 20.61
C GLU A 518 41.84 24.48 20.58
N LYS A 519 40.69 23.89 20.21
CA LYS A 519 40.59 22.49 19.77
C LYS A 519 41.10 22.42 18.33
N ALA A 520 42.13 21.61 18.09
CA ALA A 520 42.50 21.14 16.77
C ALA A 520 42.37 19.62 16.74
N GLU A 521 41.47 19.10 15.92
CA GLU A 521 41.54 17.75 15.37
C GLU A 521 42.04 17.87 13.93
N PRO A 522 43.01 17.03 13.51
CA PRO A 522 43.12 16.67 12.11
C PRO A 522 42.94 15.17 11.91
N LEU A 523 41.94 14.85 11.06
CA LEU A 523 41.78 13.62 10.31
C LEU A 523 43.02 13.31 9.46
N THR A 524 43.37 12.03 9.32
CA THR A 524 43.71 11.34 8.04
C THR A 524 44.11 9.89 8.36
N THR A 525 43.29 8.90 7.97
CA THR A 525 43.46 8.00 6.80
C THR A 525 44.69 7.09 6.86
N GLU A 526 44.47 5.78 6.99
CA GLU A 526 45.18 4.63 6.34
C GLU A 526 44.21 3.43 6.52
N LEU A 527 43.59 2.84 5.49
CA LEU A 527 44.03 1.95 4.40
C LEU A 527 43.20 0.65 4.47
#